data_AF-A0A5M6CPW3-F1
#
_entry.id   AF-A0A5M6CPW3-F1
#
_cell.length_a   1.000
_cell.length_b   1.000
_cell.length_c   1.000
_cell.angle_alpha   90.00
_cell.angle_beta   90.00
_cell.angle_gamma   90.00
#
_symmetry.space_group_name_H-M   'P 1'
#
loop_
_entity.id
_entity.type
_entity.pdbx_description
1 polymer ?
#
loop_
_entity_poly.entity_id
_entity_poly.type
_entity_poly.pdbx_seq_one_letter_code
_entity_poly.pdbx_strand_id
1 'polypeptide(L)'
;MKLLLVKSNPIEGVTLLEIFEAQYSEDRKVYPVSVDGYYMMLEKSEVGWTKKGMAFLFPPEVIEYIIGLLENYELKGSIDESVI
;
A
#
# COMPACT_ATOMS: atom_id res chain seq x y z
N MET A 1 -3.70 -7.50 -13.37
CA MET A 1 -3.60 -7.07 -11.96
C MET A 1 -4.96 -6.55 -11.54
N LYS A 2 -5.48 -7.00 -10.40
CA LYS A 2 -6.77 -6.54 -9.88
C LYS A 2 -6.55 -5.35 -8.94
N LEU A 3 -7.46 -4.39 -8.97
CA LEU A 3 -7.42 -3.20 -8.12
C LEU A 3 -8.17 -3.48 -6.81
N LEU A 4 -7.53 -3.21 -5.66
CA LEU A 4 -8.15 -3.35 -4.33
C LEU A 4 -8.70 -2.03 -3.82
N LEU A 5 -8.02 -0.92 -4.10
CA LEU A 5 -8.38 0.42 -3.61
C LEU A 5 -8.03 1.48 -4.63
N VAL A 6 -8.89 2.48 -4.76
CA VAL A 6 -8.59 3.79 -5.38
C VAL A 6 -9.24 4.86 -4.53
N LYS A 7 -8.45 5.81 -4.01
CA LYS A 7 -8.98 6.92 -3.22
C LYS A 7 -8.01 8.10 -3.18
N SER A 8 -8.50 9.24 -2.72
CA SER A 8 -7.62 10.31 -2.25
C SER A 8 -6.89 9.87 -0.97
N ASN A 9 -5.61 10.20 -0.87
CA ASN A 9 -4.84 10.02 0.35
C ASN A 9 -5.10 11.22 1.28
N PRO A 10 -5.32 11.04 2.59
CA PRO A 10 -5.54 12.16 3.51
C PRO A 10 -4.30 13.04 3.73
N ILE A 11 -3.12 12.62 3.27
CA ILE A 11 -1.87 13.34 3.46
C ILE A 11 -1.74 14.45 2.40
N GLU A 12 -1.37 15.64 2.87
CA GLU A 12 -1.20 16.82 2.02
C GLU A 12 -0.23 16.56 0.86
N GLY A 13 -0.60 17.02 -0.33
CA GLY A 13 0.21 16.87 -1.54
C GLY A 13 0.06 15.52 -2.25
N VAL A 14 -0.77 14.61 -1.75
CA VAL A 14 -1.13 13.37 -2.46
C VAL A 14 -2.58 13.42 -2.93
N THR A 15 -2.79 13.24 -4.23
CA THR A 15 -4.14 13.35 -4.84
C THR A 15 -4.82 11.99 -4.97
N LEU A 16 -4.06 10.96 -5.35
CA LEU A 16 -4.57 9.64 -5.70
C LEU A 16 -3.66 8.55 -5.16
N LEU A 17 -4.26 7.60 -4.46
CA LEU A 17 -3.67 6.35 -4.01
C LEU A 17 -4.41 5.19 -4.66
N GLU A 18 -3.66 4.29 -5.28
CA GLU A 18 -4.17 3.04 -5.82
C GLU A 18 -3.39 1.87 -5.21
N ILE A 19 -4.10 0.89 -4.65
CA ILE A 19 -3.52 -0.34 -4.11
C ILE A 19 -4.03 -1.51 -4.96
N PHE A 20 -3.12 -2.33 -5.44
CA PHE A 20 -3.44 -3.49 -6.26
C PHE A 20 -3.38 -4.79 -5.44
N GLU A 21 -4.06 -5.81 -5.92
CA GLU A 21 -4.08 -7.13 -5.31
C GLU A 21 -2.67 -7.68 -5.20
N ALA A 22 -2.39 -8.30 -4.05
CA ALA A 22 -1.10 -8.86 -3.79
C ALA A 22 -0.73 -9.92 -4.82
N GLN A 23 0.54 -9.89 -5.20
CA GLN A 23 1.18 -10.95 -5.94
C GLN A 23 2.04 -11.75 -4.97
N TYR A 24 2.06 -13.07 -5.13
CA TYR A 24 2.95 -13.94 -4.38
C TYR A 24 4.26 -14.07 -5.15
N SER A 25 5.36 -13.68 -4.51
CA SER A 25 6.71 -13.92 -5.00
C SER A 25 7.43 -14.78 -3.97
N GLU A 26 7.67 -16.04 -4.31
CA GLU A 26 8.14 -17.05 -3.35
C GLU A 26 7.18 -17.11 -2.15
N ASP A 27 7.68 -16.87 -0.93
CA ASP A 27 6.91 -16.86 0.32
C ASP A 27 6.49 -15.45 0.76
N ARG A 28 6.64 -14.45 -0.12
CA ARG A 28 6.38 -13.04 0.22
C ARG A 28 5.13 -12.53 -0.48
N LYS A 29 4.34 -11.76 0.25
CA LYS A 29 3.16 -11.08 -0.27
C LYS A 29 3.55 -9.67 -0.70
N VAL A 30 3.49 -9.40 -1.99
CA VAL A 30 3.91 -8.12 -2.58
C VAL A 30 2.70 -7.36 -3.07
N TYR A 31 2.51 -6.15 -2.53
CA TYR A 31 1.46 -5.21 -2.90
C TYR A 31 2.02 -4.13 -3.83
N PRO A 32 1.63 -4.11 -5.12
CA PRO A 32 1.88 -2.97 -5.97
C PRO A 32 1.03 -1.80 -5.53
N VAL A 33 1.62 -0.61 -5.48
CA VAL A 33 0.96 0.63 -5.07
C VAL A 33 1.35 1.76 -6.01
N SER A 34 0.38 2.60 -6.37
CA SER A 34 0.56 3.83 -7.13
C SER A 34 0.14 5.01 -6.26
N VAL A 35 0.98 6.04 -6.21
CA VAL A 35 0.71 7.32 -5.53
C VAL A 35 0.94 8.42 -6.56
N ASP A 36 -0.14 9.11 -6.96
CA ASP A 36 -0.12 10.12 -8.03
C ASP A 36 0.56 9.66 -9.33
N GLY A 37 0.40 8.37 -9.67
CA GLY A 37 1.00 7.76 -10.86
C GLY A 37 2.45 7.31 -10.70
N TYR A 38 3.07 7.52 -9.54
CA TYR A 38 4.37 6.94 -9.19
C TYR A 38 4.19 5.60 -8.50
N TYR A 39 5.00 4.61 -8.89
CA TYR A 39 4.83 3.22 -8.45
C TYR A 39 5.87 2.79 -7.41
N MET A 40 5.41 2.02 -6.42
CA MET A 40 6.25 1.26 -5.50
C MET A 40 5.65 -0.13 -5.23
N MET A 41 6.47 -0.99 -4.63
CA MET A 41 6.05 -2.31 -4.15
C MET A 41 6.25 -2.38 -2.64
N LEU A 42 5.20 -2.76 -1.91
CA LEU A 42 5.24 -3.04 -0.48
C LEU A 42 5.21 -4.54 -0.27
N GLU A 43 6.31 -5.08 0.23
CA GLU A 43 6.50 -6.50 0.47
C GLU A 43 6.32 -6.81 1.95
N LYS A 44 5.38 -7.70 2.27
CA LYS A 44 5.15 -8.20 3.63
C LYS A 44 5.95 -9.49 3.84
N SER A 45 6.73 -9.51 4.92
CA SER A 45 7.48 -10.67 5.42
C SER A 45 7.19 -10.91 6.90
N GLU A 46 7.71 -12.01 7.47
CA GLU A 46 7.55 -12.31 8.90
C GLU A 46 8.14 -11.23 9.83
N VAL A 47 9.19 -10.54 9.37
CA VAL A 47 9.87 -9.49 10.14
C VAL A 47 9.28 -8.10 9.92
N GLY A 48 8.26 -7.97 9.07
CA GLY A 48 7.58 -6.71 8.77
C GLY A 48 7.60 -6.34 7.29
N TRP A 49 7.33 -5.05 7.03
CA TRP A 49 7.17 -4.49 5.69
C TRP A 49 8.48 -3.97 5.11
N THR A 50 8.76 -4.34 3.87
CA THR A 50 9.88 -3.83 3.08
C THR A 50 9.33 -3.08 1.87
N LYS A 51 9.84 -1.86 1.63
CA LYS A 51 9.50 -1.05 0.46
C LYS A 51 10.53 -1.22 -0.65
N LYS A 52 10.07 -1.39 -1.89
CA LYS A 52 10.89 -1.54 -3.11
C LYS A 52 10.41 -0.56 -4.19
N GLY A 53 11.32 -0.08 -5.04
CA GLY A 53 11.01 0.84 -6.15
C GLY A 53 11.21 2.32 -5.80
N MET A 54 10.46 3.22 -6.44
CA MET A 54 10.60 4.68 -6.28
C MET A 54 10.11 5.22 -4.92
N ALA A 55 10.05 4.38 -3.90
CA ALA A 55 9.49 4.70 -2.58
C ALA A 55 10.20 5.85 -1.84
N PHE A 56 11.41 6.22 -2.23
CA PHE A 56 12.13 7.37 -1.66
C PHE A 56 11.55 8.73 -2.06
N LEU A 57 10.65 8.76 -3.05
CA LEU A 57 9.95 9.98 -3.48
C LEU A 57 8.72 10.30 -2.62
N PHE A 58 8.27 9.36 -1.78
CA PHE A 58 7.08 9.54 -0.96
C PHE A 58 7.43 9.95 0.47
N PRO A 59 6.67 10.89 1.07
CA PRO A 59 6.78 11.19 2.49
C PRO A 59 6.61 9.91 3.34
N PRO A 60 7.36 9.73 4.44
CA PRO A 60 7.25 8.56 5.32
C PRO A 60 5.82 8.29 5.79
N GLU A 61 5.06 9.35 6.08
CA GLU A 61 3.68 9.30 6.55
C GLU A 61 2.76 8.62 5.52
N VAL A 62 3.03 8.83 4.22
CA VAL A 62 2.27 8.20 3.13
C VAL A 62 2.47 6.69 3.16
N ILE A 63 3.72 6.26 3.38
CA ILE A 63 4.07 4.85 3.42
C ILE A 63 3.44 4.19 4.64
N GLU A 64 3.54 4.81 5.82
CA GLU A 64 2.94 4.32 7.06
C GLU A 64 1.41 4.19 6.96
N TYR A 65 0.76 5.19 6.37
CA TYR A 65 -0.68 5.16 6.11
C TYR A 65 -1.08 3.96 5.23
N ILE A 66 -0.37 3.75 4.13
CA ILE A 66 -0.65 2.64 3.20
C ILE A 66 -0.42 1.28 3.88
N ILE A 67 0.64 1.15 4.70
CA ILE A 67 0.88 -0.06 5.48
C ILE A 67 -0.28 -0.34 6.43
N GLY A 68 -0.79 0.67 7.15
CA GLY A 68 -1.94 0.50 8.04
C GLY A 68 -3.21 0.02 7.32
N LEU A 69 -3.49 0.55 6.12
CA LEU A 69 -4.59 0.09 5.28
C LEU A 69 -4.43 -1.40 4.88
N LEU A 70 -3.22 -1.78 4.49
CA LEU A 70 -2.91 -3.16 4.10
C LEU A 70 -2.99 -4.13 5.28
N GLU A 71 -2.51 -3.75 6.46
CA GLU A 71 -2.60 -4.58 7.66
C GLU A 71 -4.05 -4.81 8.09
N ASN A 72 -4.88 -3.76 8.04
CA ASN A 72 -6.31 -3.88 8.28
C ASN A 72 -6.96 -4.83 7.24
N TYR A 73 -6.63 -4.67 5.97
CA TYR A 73 -7.10 -5.57 4.91
C TYR A 73 -6.74 -7.04 5.15
N GLU A 74 -5.50 -7.31 5.54
CA GLU A 74 -5.05 -8.68 5.87
C GLU A 74 -5.81 -9.29 7.04
N LEU A 75 -6.20 -8.47 8.02
CA LEU A 75 -6.90 -8.93 9.21
C LEU A 75 -8.40 -9.12 8.98
N LYS A 76 -9.04 -8.20 8.24
CA LYS A 76 -10.50 -8.17 8.07
C LYS A 76 -10.99 -8.76 6.74
N GLY A 77 -10.08 -9.00 5.78
CA GLY A 77 -10.41 -9.42 4.42
C GLY A 77 -11.10 -8.33 3.57
N SER A 78 -11.20 -7.11 4.10
CA SER A 78 -11.78 -5.94 3.43
C SER A 78 -10.99 -4.70 3.82
N ILE A 79 -10.80 -3.77 2.87
CA ILE A 79 -10.22 -2.47 3.20
C ILE A 79 -11.35 -1.68 3.84
N ASP A 80 -11.38 -1.70 5.17
CA ASP A 80 -12.34 -0.94 5.95
C ASP A 80 -11.95 0.55 5.93
N GLU A 81 -12.69 1.31 5.12
CA GLU A 81 -12.50 2.74 4.90
C GLU A 81 -12.76 3.59 6.15
N SER A 82 -13.39 3.02 7.18
CA SER A 82 -13.72 3.68 8.44
C SER A 82 -12.63 3.59 9.51
N VAL A 83 -11.52 2.88 9.23
CA VAL A 83 -10.35 2.88 10.11
C VAL A 83 -9.45 4.06 9.75
N ILE A 84 -9.91 5.25 10.15
CA ILE A 84 -9.09 6.42 10.51
C ILE A 84 -9.85 7.20 11.59
#